data_AF-A0A6M2CN24-F1
#
_entry.id   AF-A0A6M2CN24-F1
#
_cell.length_a   1.000
_cell.length_b   1.000
_cell.length_c   1.000
_cell.angle_alpha   90.00
_cell.angle_beta   90.00
_cell.angle_gamma   90.00
#
_symmetry.space_group_name_H-M   'P 1'
#
loop_
_entity.id
_entity.type
_entity.pdbx_description
1 polymer ?
#
loop_
_entity_poly.entity_id
_entity_poly.type
_entity_poly.pdbx_seq_one_letter_code
_entity_poly.pdbx_strand_id
1 'polypeptide(L)'
;WPLRPGLQAMMLGRPTELQSRFRVTYSMILNLKAQANKRVEDMMRDSFRENSSQSQSLSLAERCASLENELSSLAPIVCTTCQELPFELLEEEAAARVTAWEHILSQPQAARCLSPGHLLLVHSPEGCNLLGALASLAPREKRLTLWALADSQPRSSGKASLPWPLSKKVAVPDAALSVQEMTVMFCSVLCIYAKSIKVDPKRMSLPRCRNVLGQELLELVEAHPGGLPVINVVKELRLSAMETVELVNQSQQLEKKLLQSQCLSCPLFESHFEQEQKRRRLSEELRKLQHQLSEESLASMPDYRSHVLALEKLGYVEPSGTLTLKGRVARSLSSHEVMLTELLLQESLLTLGAAEVAGLFSCFVYEHRCKDEVVIPLSMKAAVEKFVEVACKIGHVQRESGFDEPAQQFVEQFSFGLCNVVYHWARGMHFAHIMELTEVQEGIIVRCIQRLDELLKDVKTAAGIVGNPELRTKMEEASRLIRRDIVFAASLYLQ
;
A
#
# COMPACT_ATOMS: atom_id res chain seq x y z
N TRP A 1 -34.13 30.11 -2.39
CA TRP A 1 -32.72 29.85 -2.74
C TRP A 1 -32.16 28.88 -1.72
N PRO A 2 -32.01 27.58 -2.03
CA PRO A 2 -31.36 26.67 -1.09
C PRO A 2 -29.92 27.16 -0.90
N LEU A 3 -29.52 27.36 0.36
CA LEU A 3 -28.16 27.70 0.74
C LEU A 3 -27.22 26.67 0.12
N ARG A 4 -26.17 27.13 -0.56
CA ARG A 4 -25.19 26.25 -1.20
C ARG A 4 -24.67 25.25 -0.15
N PRO A 5 -24.53 23.94 -0.47
CA PRO A 5 -24.17 22.89 0.49
C PRO A 5 -22.94 23.23 1.35
N GLY A 6 -21.96 23.94 0.79
CA GLY A 6 -20.75 24.37 1.51
C GLY A 6 -20.99 25.42 2.60
N LEU A 7 -21.94 26.35 2.44
CA LEU A 7 -22.22 27.36 3.48
C LEU A 7 -22.97 26.73 4.66
N GLN A 8 -23.89 25.81 4.37
CA GLN A 8 -24.60 25.07 5.42
C GLN A 8 -23.64 24.15 6.19
N ALA A 9 -22.70 23.50 5.51
CA ALA A 9 -21.64 22.73 6.15
C ALA A 9 -20.65 23.61 6.94
N MET A 10 -20.37 24.84 6.51
CA MET A 10 -19.51 25.76 7.26
C MET A 10 -20.18 26.30 8.53
N MET A 11 -21.49 26.61 8.46
CA MET A 11 -22.23 27.22 9.58
C MET A 11 -22.79 26.20 10.58
N LEU A 12 -23.18 25.01 10.11
CA LEU A 12 -23.84 23.96 10.91
C LEU A 12 -23.09 22.62 10.86
N GLY A 13 -21.90 22.59 10.27
CA GLY A 13 -21.11 21.37 10.15
C GLY A 13 -20.63 20.84 11.50
N ARG A 14 -20.31 19.55 11.51
CA ARG A 14 -19.67 18.93 12.67
C ARG A 14 -18.23 19.43 12.77
N PRO A 15 -17.69 19.57 14.00
CA PRO A 15 -16.27 19.82 14.19
C PRO A 15 -15.44 18.76 13.45
N THR A 16 -14.34 19.18 12.82
CA THR A 16 -13.39 18.26 12.20
C THR A 16 -12.74 17.39 13.26
N GLU A 17 -12.66 16.08 12.98
CA GLU A 17 -11.93 15.17 13.86
C GLU A 17 -10.44 15.51 13.90
N LEU A 18 -9.86 15.43 15.10
CA LEU A 18 -8.44 15.63 15.29
C LEU A 18 -7.67 14.41 14.74
N GLN A 19 -6.99 14.61 13.62
CA GLN A 19 -6.18 13.57 13.00
C GLN A 19 -4.70 13.78 13.32
N SER A 20 -4.03 12.70 13.75
CA SER A 20 -2.58 12.71 13.96
C SER A 20 -1.85 12.97 12.66
N ARG A 21 -0.89 13.90 12.70
CA ARG A 21 0.10 14.13 11.62
C ARG A 21 1.49 13.60 11.98
N PHE A 22 1.55 12.63 12.90
CA PHE A 22 2.81 12.02 13.29
C PHE A 22 3.57 11.47 12.09
N ARG A 23 4.84 11.85 11.97
CA ARG A 23 5.77 11.42 10.94
C ARG A 23 7.12 11.13 11.57
N VAL A 24 7.78 10.12 11.04
CA VAL A 24 9.16 9.80 11.43
C VAL A 24 10.09 10.83 10.79
N THR A 25 11.07 11.31 11.56
CA THR A 25 12.08 12.29 11.11
C THR A 25 13.49 11.80 11.46
N TYR A 26 14.52 12.33 10.79
CA TYR A 26 15.90 11.96 11.10
C TYR A 26 16.28 12.34 12.54
N SER A 27 15.92 13.55 12.99
CA SER A 27 16.18 14.03 14.35
C SER A 27 15.55 13.12 15.41
N MET A 28 14.33 12.64 15.20
CA MET A 28 13.68 11.66 16.06
C MET A 28 14.53 10.36 16.16
N ILE A 29 14.91 9.80 15.01
CA ILE A 29 15.68 8.54 14.96
C ILE A 29 17.05 8.70 15.64
N LEU A 30 17.77 9.78 15.32
CA LEU A 30 19.09 10.05 15.86
C LEU A 30 19.05 10.27 17.38
N ASN A 31 18.04 10.97 17.89
CA ASN A 31 17.89 11.19 19.33
C ASN A 31 17.54 9.89 20.07
N LEU A 32 16.63 9.08 19.53
CA LEU A 32 16.22 7.83 20.16
C LEU A 32 17.31 6.76 20.10
N LYS A 33 18.01 6.60 18.97
CA LYS A 33 19.16 5.68 18.88
C LYS A 33 20.29 6.02 19.84
N ALA A 34 20.40 7.28 20.27
CA ALA A 34 21.38 7.68 21.27
C ALA A 34 20.96 7.37 22.72
N GLN A 35 19.67 7.14 22.96
CA GLN A 35 19.12 6.85 24.28
C GLN A 35 18.92 5.34 24.42
N ALA A 36 19.61 4.70 25.38
CA ALA A 36 19.52 3.25 25.55
C ALA A 36 18.11 2.74 25.97
N ASN A 37 17.26 3.62 26.50
CA ASN A 37 16.03 3.21 27.20
C ASN A 37 14.76 3.26 26.33
N LYS A 38 14.81 3.76 25.10
CA LYS A 38 13.62 3.89 24.24
C LYS A 38 13.94 3.55 22.80
N ARG A 39 13.19 2.60 22.24
CA ARG A 39 13.26 2.26 20.83
C ARG A 39 12.39 3.18 19.99
N VAL A 40 12.73 3.34 18.71
CA VAL A 40 11.94 4.14 17.76
C VAL A 40 10.57 3.49 17.53
N GLU A 41 10.57 2.16 17.48
CA GLU A 41 9.38 1.33 17.28
C GLU A 41 8.37 1.50 18.42
N ASP A 42 8.83 1.64 19.67
CA ASP A 42 7.97 1.89 20.82
C ASP A 42 7.28 3.26 20.70
N MET A 43 8.02 4.30 20.27
CA MET A 43 7.42 5.63 20.08
C MET A 43 6.41 5.65 18.92
N MET A 44 6.63 4.85 17.88
CA MET A 44 5.68 4.70 16.77
C MET A 44 4.41 3.97 17.23
N ARG A 45 4.56 2.89 18.01
CA ARG A 45 3.46 2.12 18.61
C ARG A 45 2.57 2.99 19.50
N ASP A 46 3.18 3.86 20.30
CA ASP A 46 2.48 4.77 21.21
C ASP A 46 1.94 6.03 20.50
N SER A 47 2.15 6.19 19.19
CA SER A 47 1.68 7.38 18.47
C SER A 47 0.17 7.33 18.25
N PHE A 48 -0.50 8.50 18.30
CA PHE A 48 -1.94 8.59 18.04
C PHE A 48 -2.33 8.18 16.60
N ARG A 49 -1.36 8.06 15.69
CA ARG A 49 -1.60 7.53 14.33
C ARG A 49 -1.97 6.05 14.37
N GLU A 50 -1.49 5.31 15.37
CA GLU A 50 -1.75 3.88 15.57
C GLU A 50 -2.90 3.60 16.54
N ASN A 51 -3.57 4.64 17.06
CA ASN A 51 -4.58 4.51 18.12
C ASN A 51 -5.75 3.58 17.74
N SER A 52 -6.16 3.56 16.47
CA SER A 52 -7.20 2.63 15.98
C SER A 52 -6.75 1.18 16.08
N SER A 53 -5.53 0.88 15.61
CA SER A 53 -4.90 -0.44 15.71
C SER A 53 -4.69 -0.84 17.16
N GLN A 54 -4.23 0.09 18.00
CA GLN A 54 -3.98 -0.14 19.43
C GLN A 54 -5.27 -0.43 20.20
N SER A 55 -6.37 0.28 19.89
CA SER A 55 -7.69 0.04 20.49
C SER A 55 -8.19 -1.38 20.23
N GLN A 56 -7.84 -1.95 19.09
CA GLN A 56 -8.23 -3.31 18.70
C GLN A 56 -7.22 -4.38 19.13
N SER A 57 -5.99 -4.00 19.51
CA SER A 57 -4.88 -4.94 19.78
C SER A 57 -5.22 -6.02 20.82
N LEU A 58 -5.92 -5.66 21.91
CA LEU A 58 -6.35 -6.62 22.93
C LEU A 58 -7.33 -7.66 22.34
N SER A 59 -8.34 -7.20 21.59
CA SER A 59 -9.32 -8.10 20.97
C SER A 59 -8.69 -9.02 19.91
N LEU A 60 -7.70 -8.52 19.15
CA LEU A 60 -6.96 -9.30 18.18
C LEU A 60 -6.07 -10.36 18.88
N ALA A 61 -5.42 -10.00 19.99
CA ALA A 61 -4.61 -10.91 20.78
C ALA A 61 -5.45 -12.03 21.42
N GLU A 62 -6.62 -11.69 21.97
CA GLU A 62 -7.59 -12.68 22.47
C GLU A 62 -8.06 -13.62 21.35
N ARG A 63 -8.32 -13.08 20.15
CA ARG A 63 -8.69 -13.88 18.98
C ARG A 63 -7.56 -14.81 18.53
N CYS A 64 -6.31 -14.34 18.51
CA CYS A 64 -5.15 -15.19 18.24
C CYS A 64 -5.06 -16.35 19.22
N ALA A 65 -5.18 -16.09 20.53
CA ALA A 65 -5.16 -17.14 21.56
C ALA A 65 -6.31 -18.14 21.39
N SER A 66 -7.51 -17.67 21.04
CA SER A 66 -8.65 -18.55 20.70
C SER A 66 -8.33 -19.45 19.50
N LEU A 67 -7.78 -18.89 18.42
CA LEU A 67 -7.44 -19.64 17.22
C LEU A 67 -6.30 -20.65 17.46
N GLU A 68 -5.30 -20.32 18.28
CA GLU A 68 -4.23 -21.24 18.70
C GLU A 68 -4.79 -22.42 19.50
N ASN A 69 -5.75 -22.17 20.39
CA ASN A 69 -6.45 -23.22 21.13
C ASN A 69 -7.32 -24.09 20.19
N GLU A 70 -8.05 -23.48 19.26
CA GLU A 70 -8.80 -24.22 18.25
C GLU A 70 -7.87 -25.08 17.39
N LEU A 71 -6.73 -24.55 16.96
CA LEU A 71 -5.78 -25.26 16.11
C LEU A 71 -5.10 -26.43 16.83
N SER A 72 -4.75 -26.27 18.10
CA SER A 72 -4.20 -27.34 18.94
C SER A 72 -5.23 -28.42 19.29
N SER A 73 -6.52 -28.08 19.33
CA SER A 73 -7.61 -29.04 19.52
C SER A 73 -7.89 -29.92 18.30
N LEU A 74 -7.46 -29.49 17.10
CA LEU A 74 -7.61 -30.28 15.88
C LEU A 74 -6.58 -31.41 15.87
N ALA A 75 -7.06 -32.66 15.91
CA ALA A 75 -6.21 -33.83 15.78
C ALA A 75 -5.41 -33.79 14.45
N PRO A 76 -4.17 -34.27 14.40
CA PRO A 76 -3.46 -34.44 13.13
C PRO A 76 -4.08 -35.58 12.32
N ILE A 77 -4.00 -35.49 10.99
CA ILE A 77 -4.45 -36.56 10.10
C ILE A 77 -3.44 -37.69 10.15
N VAL A 78 -3.83 -38.83 10.74
CA VAL A 78 -3.02 -40.06 10.76
C VAL A 78 -3.44 -40.92 9.57
N CYS A 79 -2.96 -40.58 8.38
CA CYS A 79 -3.21 -41.33 7.15
C CYS A 79 -1.92 -41.43 6.33
N THR A 80 -1.59 -42.63 5.86
CA THR A 80 -0.39 -42.86 5.00
C THR A 80 -0.57 -42.33 3.58
N THR A 81 -1.81 -42.23 3.10
CA THR A 81 -2.13 -41.78 1.72
C THR A 81 -2.45 -40.29 1.64
N CYS A 82 -2.91 -39.66 2.73
CA CYS A 82 -3.26 -38.23 2.78
C CYS A 82 -2.22 -37.37 3.51
N GLN A 83 -0.96 -37.81 3.60
CA GLN A 83 0.12 -36.99 4.19
C GLN A 83 0.34 -35.70 3.39
N GLU A 84 0.23 -35.79 2.07
CA GLU A 84 0.33 -34.66 1.15
C GLU A 84 -0.98 -34.50 0.38
N LEU A 85 -1.78 -33.52 0.79
CA LEU A 85 -3.00 -33.13 0.07
C LEU A 85 -2.66 -32.08 -1.00
N PRO A 86 -3.27 -32.15 -2.20
CA PRO A 86 -2.83 -31.40 -3.38
C PRO A 86 -3.38 -29.97 -3.40
N PHE A 87 -3.30 -29.24 -2.28
CA PHE A 87 -3.83 -27.89 -2.15
C PHE A 87 -3.12 -26.89 -3.07
N GLU A 88 -1.80 -26.94 -3.16
CA GLU A 88 -1.02 -26.06 -4.05
C GLU A 88 -1.40 -26.30 -5.51
N LEU A 89 -1.45 -27.57 -5.92
CA LEU A 89 -1.89 -27.96 -7.26
C LEU A 89 -3.35 -27.55 -7.55
N LEU A 90 -4.21 -27.55 -6.53
CA LEU A 90 -5.60 -27.10 -6.66
C LEU A 90 -5.70 -25.57 -6.84
N GLU A 91 -4.87 -24.81 -6.15
CA GLU A 91 -4.78 -23.35 -6.34
C GLU A 91 -4.23 -23.00 -7.73
N GLU A 92 -3.17 -23.70 -8.17
CA GLU A 92 -2.61 -23.54 -9.52
C GLU A 92 -3.62 -23.88 -10.62
N GLU A 93 -4.34 -25.00 -10.49
CA GLU A 93 -5.35 -25.42 -11.46
C GLU A 93 -6.52 -24.43 -11.49
N ALA A 94 -6.98 -23.94 -10.33
CA ALA A 94 -8.02 -22.92 -10.27
C ALA A 94 -7.60 -21.62 -10.97
N ALA A 95 -6.38 -21.13 -10.72
CA ALA A 95 -5.85 -19.93 -11.36
C ALA A 95 -5.71 -20.10 -12.89
N ALA A 96 -5.20 -21.25 -13.34
CA ALA A 96 -5.09 -21.56 -14.76
C ALA A 96 -6.46 -21.66 -15.43
N ARG A 97 -7.45 -22.29 -14.78
CA ARG A 97 -8.83 -22.40 -15.28
C ARG A 97 -9.50 -21.02 -15.40
N VAL A 98 -9.38 -20.17 -14.38
CA VAL A 98 -9.92 -18.81 -14.40
C VAL A 98 -9.34 -18.02 -15.58
N THR A 99 -8.01 -18.07 -15.74
CA THR A 99 -7.31 -17.40 -16.84
C THR A 99 -7.77 -17.91 -18.20
N ALA A 100 -7.91 -19.24 -18.34
CA ALA A 100 -8.41 -19.87 -19.56
C ALA A 100 -9.84 -19.43 -19.89
N TRP A 101 -10.80 -19.54 -18.95
CA TRP A 101 -12.19 -19.18 -19.21
C TRP A 101 -12.39 -17.69 -19.47
N GLU A 102 -11.69 -16.81 -18.75
CA GLU A 102 -11.74 -15.38 -19.03
C GLU A 102 -11.27 -15.06 -20.45
N HIS A 103 -10.16 -15.67 -20.89
CA HIS A 103 -9.64 -15.44 -22.22
C HIS A 103 -10.56 -16.02 -23.30
N ILE A 104 -11.00 -17.28 -23.15
CA ILE A 104 -11.82 -18.01 -24.13
C ILE A 104 -13.18 -17.35 -24.32
N LEU A 105 -13.90 -17.08 -23.22
CA LEU A 105 -15.27 -16.52 -23.30
C LEU A 105 -15.29 -15.05 -23.71
N SER A 106 -14.16 -14.35 -23.60
CA SER A 106 -14.00 -12.99 -24.14
C SER A 106 -13.87 -12.98 -25.67
N GLN A 107 -13.56 -14.11 -26.30
CA GLN A 107 -13.44 -14.17 -27.76
C GLN A 107 -14.82 -14.15 -28.43
N PRO A 108 -15.00 -13.41 -29.54
CA PRO A 108 -16.28 -13.36 -30.26
C PRO A 108 -16.68 -14.72 -30.83
N GLN A 109 -15.72 -15.62 -31.06
CA GLN A 109 -15.95 -16.98 -31.52
C GLN A 109 -16.73 -17.81 -30.48
N ALA A 110 -16.45 -17.62 -29.19
CA ALA A 110 -17.17 -18.31 -28.12
C ALA A 110 -18.67 -17.97 -28.13
N ALA A 111 -19.03 -16.70 -28.34
CA ALA A 111 -20.42 -16.25 -28.47
C ALA A 111 -21.13 -16.85 -29.70
N ARG A 112 -20.39 -17.19 -30.76
CA ARG A 112 -20.94 -17.82 -31.98
C ARG A 112 -21.16 -19.31 -31.81
N CYS A 113 -20.28 -20.00 -31.08
CA CYS A 113 -20.38 -21.44 -30.86
C CYS A 113 -21.33 -21.79 -29.71
N LEU A 114 -21.40 -20.96 -28.66
CA LEU A 114 -22.26 -21.18 -27.49
C LEU A 114 -23.64 -20.53 -27.69
N SER A 115 -24.56 -21.27 -28.28
CA SER A 115 -25.97 -20.85 -28.37
C SER A 115 -26.68 -20.92 -27.02
N PRO A 116 -27.76 -20.15 -26.80
CA PRO A 116 -28.62 -20.33 -25.64
C PRO A 116 -29.07 -21.78 -25.50
N GLY A 117 -29.03 -22.31 -24.28
CA GLY A 117 -29.39 -23.69 -23.96
C GLY A 117 -28.23 -24.65 -23.71
N HIS A 118 -26.98 -24.28 -24.00
CA HIS A 118 -25.81 -25.08 -23.59
C HIS A 118 -25.75 -25.19 -22.07
N LEU A 119 -25.43 -26.38 -21.55
CA LEU A 119 -25.34 -26.60 -20.11
C LEU A 119 -23.94 -26.24 -19.59
N LEU A 120 -23.90 -25.44 -18.53
CA LEU A 120 -22.66 -25.05 -17.84
C LEU A 120 -22.74 -25.44 -16.37
N LEU A 121 -21.59 -25.83 -15.83
CA LEU A 121 -21.38 -25.89 -14.39
C LEU A 121 -20.68 -24.62 -13.93
N VAL A 122 -21.28 -23.90 -12.99
CA VAL A 122 -20.74 -22.65 -12.45
C VAL A 122 -20.61 -22.73 -10.94
N HIS A 123 -19.58 -22.11 -10.39
CA HIS A 123 -19.43 -21.94 -8.95
C HIS A 123 -20.19 -20.69 -8.51
N SER A 124 -21.17 -20.87 -7.64
CA SER A 124 -21.97 -19.78 -7.07
C SER A 124 -21.13 -18.94 -6.09
N PRO A 125 -21.41 -17.63 -5.95
CA PRO A 125 -20.90 -16.83 -4.84
C PRO A 125 -21.22 -17.42 -3.46
N GLU A 126 -22.30 -18.20 -3.36
CA GLU A 126 -22.72 -18.89 -2.13
C GLU A 126 -21.93 -20.18 -1.84
N GLY A 127 -20.89 -20.48 -2.64
CA GLY A 127 -19.96 -21.60 -2.40
C GLY A 127 -20.42 -22.96 -2.90
N CYS A 128 -21.45 -23.01 -3.75
CA CYS A 128 -22.03 -24.24 -4.29
C CYS A 128 -21.87 -24.33 -5.81
N ASN A 129 -21.74 -25.55 -6.35
CA ASN A 129 -21.71 -25.76 -7.80
C ASN A 129 -23.14 -25.87 -8.34
N LEU A 130 -23.50 -25.01 -9.30
CA LEU A 130 -24.83 -24.94 -9.90
C LEU A 130 -24.78 -25.38 -11.36
N LEU A 131 -25.73 -26.22 -11.76
CA LEU A 131 -25.97 -26.55 -13.16
C LEU A 131 -26.96 -25.54 -13.73
N GLY A 132 -26.63 -24.95 -14.88
CA GLY A 132 -27.54 -24.04 -15.56
C GLY A 132 -27.44 -24.08 -17.07
N ALA A 133 -28.52 -23.67 -17.72
CA ALA A 133 -28.57 -23.50 -19.16
C ALA A 133 -28.21 -22.06 -19.54
N LEU A 134 -27.30 -21.88 -20.50
CA LEU A 134 -26.87 -20.57 -20.99
C LEU A 134 -28.05 -19.77 -21.54
N ALA A 135 -28.23 -18.54 -21.09
CA ALA A 135 -29.21 -17.62 -21.66
C ALA A 135 -28.54 -16.65 -22.64
N SER A 136 -27.42 -16.04 -22.24
CA SER A 136 -26.69 -15.08 -23.05
C SER A 136 -25.24 -14.92 -22.57
N LEU A 137 -24.37 -14.43 -23.46
CA LEU A 137 -22.96 -14.18 -23.20
C LEU A 137 -22.65 -12.70 -23.48
N ALA A 138 -21.98 -12.02 -22.55
CA ALA A 138 -21.55 -10.63 -22.69
C ALA A 138 -20.00 -10.53 -22.61
N PRO A 139 -19.28 -10.76 -23.73
CA PRO A 139 -17.81 -10.78 -23.75
C PRO A 139 -17.14 -9.50 -23.24
N ARG A 140 -17.74 -8.33 -23.54
CA ARG A 140 -17.19 -7.02 -23.12
C ARG A 140 -17.23 -6.80 -21.61
N GLU A 141 -18.24 -7.36 -20.96
CA GLU A 141 -18.44 -7.22 -19.50
C GLU A 141 -17.83 -8.40 -18.73
N LYS A 142 -17.25 -9.39 -19.42
CA LYS A 142 -16.77 -10.67 -18.87
C LYS A 142 -17.83 -11.42 -18.05
N ARG A 143 -19.10 -11.35 -18.50
CA ARG A 143 -20.27 -11.91 -17.80
C ARG A 143 -21.06 -12.84 -18.69
N LEU A 144 -21.68 -13.84 -18.06
CA LEU A 144 -22.66 -14.71 -18.69
C LEU A 144 -23.92 -14.78 -17.83
N THR A 145 -25.06 -14.92 -18.49
CA THR A 145 -26.37 -15.10 -17.84
C THR A 145 -26.82 -16.54 -18.06
N LEU A 146 -27.22 -17.24 -17.00
CA LEU A 146 -27.69 -18.61 -17.04
C LEU A 146 -29.03 -18.77 -16.29
N TRP A 147 -29.80 -19.77 -16.71
CA TRP A 147 -30.94 -20.29 -15.97
C TRP A 147 -30.46 -21.44 -15.10
N ALA A 148 -30.16 -21.16 -13.84
CA ALA A 148 -29.54 -22.09 -12.90
C ALA A 148 -30.60 -22.82 -12.07
N LEU A 149 -30.36 -24.10 -11.79
CA LEU A 149 -31.06 -24.83 -10.74
C LEU A 149 -30.55 -24.30 -9.39
N ALA A 150 -31.38 -23.52 -8.68
CA ALA A 150 -31.00 -22.86 -7.42
C ALA A 150 -32.17 -22.88 -6.44
N ASP A 151 -31.89 -22.79 -5.14
CA ASP A 151 -32.94 -22.73 -4.12
C ASP A 151 -33.59 -21.33 -4.07
N SER A 152 -34.87 -21.28 -3.73
CA SER A 152 -35.65 -20.04 -3.63
C SER A 152 -35.26 -19.18 -2.41
N GLN A 153 -34.58 -19.78 -1.43
CA GLN A 153 -33.99 -19.08 -0.29
C GLN A 153 -32.49 -19.39 -0.19
N PRO A 154 -31.65 -18.42 0.19
CA PRO A 154 -30.23 -18.65 0.39
C PRO A 154 -30.02 -19.66 1.52
N ARG A 155 -29.30 -20.75 1.21
CA ARG A 155 -29.05 -21.83 2.19
C ARG A 155 -28.17 -21.32 3.33
N SER A 156 -28.64 -21.44 4.56
CA SER A 156 -27.76 -21.47 5.73
C SER A 156 -27.12 -22.88 5.82
N SER A 157 -25.82 -22.96 5.57
CA SER A 157 -24.95 -24.10 5.93
C SER A 157 -25.30 -25.49 5.36
N GLY A 158 -25.28 -25.66 4.03
CA GLY A 158 -25.04 -26.99 3.45
C GLY A 158 -23.58 -27.42 3.68
N LYS A 159 -23.32 -28.72 3.89
CA LYS A 159 -21.93 -29.24 3.92
C LYS A 159 -21.24 -28.84 2.63
N ALA A 160 -20.12 -28.11 2.74
CA ALA A 160 -19.35 -27.68 1.58
C ALA A 160 -18.84 -28.92 0.83
N SER A 161 -19.21 -29.07 -0.44
CA SER A 161 -18.64 -30.12 -1.27
C SER A 161 -17.16 -29.86 -1.51
N LEU A 162 -16.39 -30.91 -1.80
CA LEU A 162 -15.03 -30.75 -2.30
C LEU A 162 -14.98 -29.76 -3.48
N PRO A 163 -13.90 -28.97 -3.62
CA PRO A 163 -13.74 -28.06 -4.75
C PRO A 163 -13.64 -28.82 -6.08
N TRP A 164 -13.98 -28.14 -7.19
CA TRP A 164 -13.67 -28.64 -8.53
C TRP A 164 -12.15 -28.76 -8.71
N PRO A 165 -11.64 -29.77 -9.43
CA PRO A 165 -12.31 -30.91 -10.08
C PRO A 165 -12.54 -32.12 -9.16
N LEU A 166 -12.16 -32.05 -7.88
CA LEU A 166 -12.24 -33.18 -6.94
C LEU A 166 -13.68 -33.67 -6.70
N SER A 167 -14.66 -32.78 -6.82
CA SER A 167 -16.08 -33.14 -6.86
C SER A 167 -16.82 -32.43 -7.99
N LYS A 168 -17.64 -33.22 -8.69
CA LYS A 168 -18.60 -32.75 -9.71
C LYS A 168 -20.04 -32.70 -9.19
N LYS A 169 -20.24 -32.89 -7.88
CA LYS A 169 -21.56 -32.84 -7.24
C LYS A 169 -22.18 -31.48 -7.51
N VAL A 170 -23.38 -31.48 -8.08
CA VAL A 170 -24.21 -30.30 -8.30
C VAL A 170 -25.11 -30.13 -7.08
N ALA A 171 -25.25 -28.89 -6.59
CA ALA A 171 -26.21 -28.60 -5.54
C ALA A 171 -27.64 -28.74 -6.10
N VAL A 172 -28.41 -29.65 -5.50
CA VAL A 172 -29.83 -29.85 -5.81
C VAL A 172 -30.65 -29.15 -4.73
N PRO A 173 -31.71 -28.37 -5.07
CA PRO A 173 -32.59 -27.73 -4.11
C PRO A 173 -33.44 -28.75 -3.34
N ASP A 174 -33.59 -28.57 -2.02
CA ASP A 174 -34.39 -29.46 -1.16
C ASP A 174 -35.88 -29.06 -1.12
N ALA A 175 -36.18 -27.83 -1.52
CA ALA A 175 -37.52 -27.24 -1.52
C ALA A 175 -38.15 -27.26 -2.93
N ALA A 176 -39.11 -26.36 -3.19
CA ALA A 176 -39.75 -26.25 -4.50
C ALA A 176 -38.70 -25.98 -5.60
N LEU A 177 -38.68 -26.82 -6.63
CA LEU A 177 -37.88 -26.67 -7.84
C LEU A 177 -37.95 -25.24 -8.37
N SER A 178 -36.84 -24.51 -8.24
CA SER A 178 -36.74 -23.12 -8.67
C SER A 178 -35.58 -22.98 -9.65
N VAL A 179 -35.90 -22.44 -10.84
CA VAL A 179 -34.89 -22.03 -11.80
C VAL A 179 -34.80 -20.52 -11.76
N GLN A 180 -33.61 -20.02 -11.46
CA GLN A 180 -33.35 -18.59 -11.33
C GLN A 180 -32.44 -18.09 -12.45
N GLU A 181 -32.69 -16.86 -12.87
CA GLU A 181 -31.78 -16.16 -13.76
C GLU A 181 -30.61 -15.63 -12.95
N MET A 182 -29.40 -16.08 -13.26
CA MET A 182 -28.19 -15.69 -12.57
C MET A 182 -27.17 -15.12 -13.55
N THR A 183 -26.57 -14.00 -13.17
CA THR A 183 -25.43 -13.43 -13.89
C THR A 183 -24.16 -13.72 -13.12
N VAL A 184 -23.21 -14.40 -13.75
CA VAL A 184 -21.91 -14.74 -13.15
C VAL A 184 -20.77 -14.26 -14.04
N MET A 185 -19.60 -14.11 -13.44
CA MET A 185 -18.38 -13.77 -14.17
C MET A 185 -17.83 -15.01 -14.89
N PHE A 186 -17.05 -14.81 -15.95
CA PHE A 186 -16.38 -15.92 -16.66
C PHE A 186 -15.47 -16.76 -15.76
N CYS A 187 -14.83 -16.14 -14.77
CA CYS A 187 -13.99 -16.83 -13.79
C CYS A 187 -14.76 -17.84 -12.92
N SER A 188 -16.09 -17.73 -12.82
CA SER A 188 -16.94 -18.65 -12.07
C SER A 188 -17.28 -19.94 -12.85
N VAL A 189 -16.94 -20.03 -14.13
CA VAL A 189 -17.21 -21.22 -14.95
C VAL A 189 -16.27 -22.35 -14.55
N LEU A 190 -16.84 -23.52 -14.27
CA LEU A 190 -16.09 -24.74 -13.98
C LEU A 190 -15.90 -25.55 -15.27
N CYS A 191 -17.00 -25.86 -15.95
CA CYS A 191 -16.97 -26.57 -17.23
C CYS A 191 -18.23 -26.31 -18.08
N ILE A 192 -18.15 -26.69 -19.36
CA ILE A 192 -19.27 -26.66 -20.32
C ILE A 192 -19.55 -28.10 -20.76
N TYR A 193 -20.81 -28.53 -20.70
CA TYR A 193 -21.21 -29.88 -21.08
C TYR A 193 -21.61 -29.97 -22.55
N ALA A 194 -21.41 -31.15 -23.14
CA ALA A 194 -21.73 -31.41 -24.55
C ALA A 194 -23.25 -31.47 -24.83
N LYS A 195 -24.07 -31.62 -23.79
CA LYS A 195 -25.53 -31.61 -23.91
C LYS A 195 -26.05 -30.17 -23.92
N SER A 196 -26.99 -29.90 -24.83
CA SER A 196 -27.76 -28.66 -24.88
C SER A 196 -29.25 -28.95 -24.75
N ILE A 197 -29.98 -28.03 -24.11
CA ILE A 197 -31.43 -28.05 -23.94
C ILE A 197 -32.01 -26.89 -24.74
N LYS A 198 -33.14 -27.07 -25.41
CA LYS A 198 -33.78 -25.96 -26.14
C LYS A 198 -34.39 -24.97 -25.14
N VAL A 199 -33.75 -23.82 -24.99
CA VAL A 199 -34.24 -22.73 -24.12
C VAL A 199 -34.65 -21.54 -24.99
N ASP A 200 -35.93 -21.17 -24.93
CA ASP A 200 -36.46 -19.95 -25.55
C ASP A 200 -36.40 -18.79 -24.54
N PRO A 201 -35.47 -17.82 -24.66
CA PRO A 201 -35.27 -16.78 -23.62
C PRO A 201 -36.52 -15.94 -23.35
N LYS A 202 -37.34 -15.70 -24.38
CA LYS A 202 -38.60 -14.94 -24.28
C LYS A 202 -39.67 -15.67 -23.46
N ARG A 203 -39.66 -17.00 -23.46
CA ARG A 203 -40.64 -17.85 -22.75
C ARG A 203 -40.23 -18.16 -21.31
N MET A 204 -38.96 -17.98 -20.98
CA MET A 204 -38.43 -18.13 -19.62
C MET A 204 -38.93 -17.07 -18.63
N SER A 205 -39.68 -16.06 -19.10
CA SER A 205 -40.46 -15.16 -18.23
C SER A 205 -41.66 -15.86 -17.57
N LEU A 206 -42.15 -16.97 -18.15
CA LEU A 206 -43.29 -17.72 -17.64
C LEU A 206 -42.85 -18.76 -16.59
N PRO A 207 -43.44 -18.78 -15.37
CA PRO A 207 -43.07 -19.74 -14.32
C PRO A 207 -43.19 -21.22 -14.74
N ARG A 208 -44.17 -21.55 -15.60
CA ARG A 208 -44.35 -22.93 -16.11
C ARG A 208 -43.13 -23.41 -16.90
N CYS A 209 -42.53 -22.56 -17.73
CA CYS A 209 -41.36 -22.91 -18.53
C CYS A 209 -40.12 -23.09 -17.65
N ARG A 210 -39.99 -22.31 -16.57
CA ARG A 210 -38.93 -22.47 -15.56
C ARG A 210 -39.03 -23.80 -14.84
N ASN A 211 -40.24 -24.23 -14.45
CA ASN A 211 -40.45 -25.49 -13.77
C ASN A 211 -40.11 -26.69 -14.68
N VAL A 212 -40.46 -26.63 -15.96
CA VAL A 212 -40.10 -27.68 -16.94
C VAL A 212 -38.59 -27.78 -17.10
N LEU A 213 -37.89 -26.65 -17.27
CA LEU A 213 -36.42 -26.65 -17.33
C LEU A 213 -35.81 -27.17 -16.03
N GLY A 214 -36.37 -26.80 -14.88
CA GLY A 214 -35.91 -27.27 -13.57
C GLY A 214 -36.04 -28.79 -13.43
N GLN A 215 -37.15 -29.37 -13.87
CA GLN A 215 -37.34 -30.82 -13.90
C GLN A 215 -36.32 -31.50 -14.82
N GLU A 216 -36.13 -31.01 -16.05
CA GLU A 216 -35.13 -31.57 -16.97
C GLU A 216 -33.69 -31.48 -16.43
N LEU A 217 -33.34 -30.36 -15.79
CA LEU A 217 -32.02 -30.20 -15.16
C LEU A 217 -31.86 -31.13 -13.95
N LEU A 218 -32.91 -31.31 -13.14
CA LEU A 218 -32.88 -32.22 -12.00
C LEU A 218 -32.73 -33.67 -12.44
N GLU A 219 -33.55 -34.12 -13.39
CA GLU A 219 -33.45 -35.46 -13.98
C GLU A 219 -32.04 -35.72 -14.53
N LEU A 220 -31.41 -34.71 -15.13
CA LEU A 220 -30.05 -34.82 -15.63
C LEU A 220 -29.01 -35.00 -14.54
N VAL A 221 -29.14 -34.27 -13.43
CA VAL A 221 -28.24 -34.38 -12.26
C VAL A 221 -28.42 -35.74 -11.60
N GLU A 222 -29.66 -36.19 -11.39
CA GLU A 222 -29.97 -37.49 -10.78
C GLU A 222 -29.51 -38.68 -11.64
N ALA A 223 -29.67 -38.58 -12.96
CA ALA A 223 -29.21 -39.62 -13.89
C ALA A 223 -27.68 -39.68 -14.04
N HIS A 224 -26.96 -38.58 -13.75
CA HIS A 224 -25.51 -38.48 -13.92
C HIS A 224 -24.80 -37.96 -12.66
N PRO A 225 -24.78 -38.74 -11.56
CA PRO A 225 -24.15 -38.32 -10.31
C PRO A 225 -22.63 -38.07 -10.43
N GLY A 226 -21.98 -38.70 -11.42
CA GLY A 226 -20.56 -38.49 -11.75
C GLY A 226 -20.26 -37.30 -12.66
N GLY A 227 -21.29 -36.52 -13.03
CA GLY A 227 -21.20 -35.42 -13.97
C GLY A 227 -21.48 -35.84 -15.43
N LEU A 228 -21.86 -34.85 -16.24
CA LEU A 228 -22.14 -35.00 -17.66
C LEU A 228 -20.84 -34.97 -18.50
N PRO A 229 -20.84 -35.50 -19.74
CA PRO A 229 -19.69 -35.39 -20.63
C PRO A 229 -19.38 -33.91 -20.95
N VAL A 230 -18.14 -33.51 -20.71
CA VAL A 230 -17.61 -32.15 -20.94
C VAL A 230 -17.18 -32.00 -22.40
N ILE A 231 -17.38 -30.81 -22.97
CA ILE A 231 -16.99 -30.51 -24.37
C ILE A 231 -15.48 -30.59 -24.58
N ASN A 232 -15.07 -30.87 -25.81
CA ASN A 232 -13.70 -30.58 -26.22
C ASN A 232 -13.60 -29.10 -26.60
N VAL A 233 -13.18 -28.27 -25.64
CA VAL A 233 -13.12 -26.80 -25.76
C VAL A 233 -12.42 -26.33 -27.04
N VAL A 234 -11.28 -26.93 -27.40
CA VAL A 234 -10.51 -26.55 -28.61
C VAL A 234 -11.29 -26.84 -29.88
N LYS A 235 -11.87 -28.04 -29.99
CA LYS A 235 -12.60 -28.47 -31.20
C LYS A 235 -13.94 -27.77 -31.35
N GLU A 236 -14.72 -27.66 -30.27
CA GLU A 236 -16.09 -27.16 -30.32
C GLU A 236 -16.16 -25.63 -30.40
N LEU A 237 -15.27 -24.93 -29.71
CA LEU A 237 -15.15 -23.47 -29.83
C LEU A 237 -14.28 -23.04 -31.03
N ARG A 238 -13.73 -23.99 -31.79
CA ARG A 238 -12.90 -23.79 -32.99
C ARG A 238 -11.70 -22.87 -32.73
N LEU A 239 -11.03 -23.08 -31.60
CA LEU A 239 -9.89 -22.29 -31.16
C LEU A 239 -8.66 -22.61 -32.03
N SER A 240 -8.08 -21.59 -32.66
CA SER A 240 -6.92 -21.74 -33.56
C SER A 240 -5.67 -20.98 -33.11
N ALA A 241 -5.82 -20.02 -32.20
CA ALA A 241 -4.70 -19.22 -31.69
C ALA A 241 -3.83 -20.07 -30.74
N MET A 242 -2.52 -20.09 -30.99
CA MET A 242 -1.55 -20.89 -30.23
C MET A 242 -1.63 -20.61 -28.72
N GLU A 243 -1.60 -19.34 -28.33
CA GLU A 243 -1.70 -18.90 -26.93
C GLU A 243 -2.98 -19.42 -26.23
N THR A 244 -4.14 -19.36 -26.91
CA THR A 244 -5.40 -19.84 -26.32
C THR A 244 -5.41 -21.37 -26.16
N VAL A 245 -4.86 -22.10 -27.14
CA VAL A 245 -4.77 -23.56 -27.09
C VAL A 245 -3.81 -24.01 -25.99
N GLU A 246 -2.71 -23.28 -25.78
CA GLU A 246 -1.77 -23.51 -24.68
C GLU A 246 -2.44 -23.34 -23.31
N LEU A 247 -3.22 -22.28 -23.09
CA LEU A 247 -3.97 -22.07 -21.84
C LEU A 247 -4.94 -23.23 -21.54
N VAL A 248 -5.68 -23.71 -22.56
CA VAL A 248 -6.60 -24.85 -22.41
C VAL A 248 -5.82 -26.12 -22.08
N ASN A 249 -4.73 -26.38 -22.81
CA ASN A 249 -3.90 -27.57 -22.58
C ASN A 249 -3.27 -27.56 -21.19
N GLN A 250 -2.78 -26.41 -20.73
CA GLN A 250 -2.20 -26.23 -19.40
C GLN A 250 -3.25 -26.54 -18.31
N SER A 251 -4.43 -25.93 -18.39
CA SER A 251 -5.52 -26.20 -17.44
C SER A 251 -5.92 -27.67 -17.42
N GLN A 252 -6.08 -28.31 -18.59
CA GLN A 252 -6.41 -29.74 -18.68
C GLN A 252 -5.30 -30.66 -18.17
N GLN A 253 -4.02 -30.30 -18.36
CA GLN A 253 -2.89 -31.05 -17.83
C GLN A 253 -2.85 -30.97 -16.30
N LEU A 254 -3.09 -29.79 -15.73
CA LEU A 254 -3.16 -29.60 -14.27
C LEU A 254 -4.35 -30.37 -13.68
N GLU A 255 -5.53 -30.31 -14.31
CA GLU A 255 -6.71 -31.10 -13.90
C GLU A 255 -6.40 -32.61 -13.89
N LYS A 256 -5.75 -33.12 -14.94
CA LYS A 256 -5.34 -34.54 -15.01
C LYS A 256 -4.35 -34.91 -13.92
N LYS A 257 -3.32 -34.08 -13.68
CA LYS A 257 -2.35 -34.30 -12.59
C LYS A 257 -3.04 -34.33 -11.24
N LEU A 258 -3.98 -33.40 -11.00
CA LEU A 258 -4.73 -33.31 -9.76
C LEU A 258 -5.58 -34.57 -9.52
N LEU A 259 -6.29 -35.04 -10.54
CA LEU A 259 -7.10 -36.27 -10.47
C LEU A 259 -6.26 -37.56 -10.38
N GLN A 260 -4.95 -37.50 -10.60
CA GLN A 260 -4.00 -38.61 -10.42
C GLN A 260 -3.34 -38.62 -9.03
N SER A 261 -3.73 -37.70 -8.15
CA SER A 261 -3.18 -37.62 -6.79
C SER A 261 -3.49 -38.88 -5.99
N GLN A 262 -2.48 -39.43 -5.30
CA GLN A 262 -2.60 -40.69 -4.56
C GLN A 262 -3.64 -40.62 -3.44
N CYS A 263 -3.79 -39.45 -2.79
CA CYS A 263 -4.76 -39.22 -1.72
C CYS A 263 -6.22 -39.46 -2.13
N LEU A 264 -6.55 -39.38 -3.42
CA LEU A 264 -7.90 -39.64 -3.95
C LEU A 264 -8.32 -41.11 -3.80
N SER A 265 -7.38 -42.05 -3.63
CA SER A 265 -7.71 -43.44 -3.36
C SER A 265 -8.08 -43.71 -1.89
N CYS A 266 -7.99 -42.70 -1.02
CA CYS A 266 -8.34 -42.83 0.39
C CYS A 266 -9.86 -42.85 0.58
N PRO A 267 -10.44 -43.85 1.29
CA PRO A 267 -11.88 -43.91 1.54
C PRO A 267 -12.38 -42.79 2.45
N LEU A 268 -11.49 -42.17 3.23
CA LEU A 268 -11.77 -41.05 4.14
C LEU A 268 -11.27 -39.71 3.57
N PHE A 269 -11.00 -39.64 2.26
CA PHE A 269 -10.45 -38.45 1.61
C PHE A 269 -11.28 -37.19 1.88
N GLU A 270 -12.61 -37.25 1.74
CA GLU A 270 -13.49 -36.10 1.98
C GLU A 270 -13.29 -35.53 3.40
N SER A 271 -13.30 -36.39 4.43
CA SER A 271 -13.08 -35.95 5.82
C SER A 271 -11.68 -35.43 6.09
N HIS A 272 -10.64 -36.07 5.53
CA HIS A 272 -9.25 -35.61 5.69
C HIS A 272 -9.04 -34.26 5.00
N PHE A 273 -9.61 -34.08 3.82
CA PHE A 273 -9.52 -32.82 3.08
C PHE A 273 -10.21 -31.68 3.84
N GLU A 274 -11.42 -31.90 4.35
CA GLU A 274 -12.15 -30.90 5.14
C GLU A 274 -11.39 -30.51 6.43
N GLN A 275 -10.83 -31.50 7.13
CA GLN A 275 -10.05 -31.28 8.35
C GLN A 275 -8.79 -30.45 8.07
N GLU A 276 -8.02 -30.80 7.04
CA GLU A 276 -6.82 -30.07 6.66
C GLU A 276 -7.15 -28.67 6.11
N GLN A 277 -8.22 -28.55 5.32
CA GLN A 277 -8.68 -27.26 4.82
C GLN A 277 -9.07 -26.33 5.97
N LYS A 278 -9.76 -26.84 6.99
CA LYS A 278 -10.07 -26.09 8.21
C LYS A 278 -8.78 -25.67 8.93
N ARG A 279 -7.82 -26.59 9.11
CA ARG A 279 -6.53 -26.31 9.75
C ARG A 279 -5.76 -25.21 9.01
N ARG A 280 -5.63 -25.30 7.68
CA ARG A 280 -4.98 -24.29 6.83
C ARG A 280 -5.66 -22.93 6.93
N ARG A 281 -7.00 -22.87 6.89
CA ARG A 281 -7.75 -21.61 7.05
C ARG A 281 -7.47 -20.93 8.39
N LEU A 282 -7.53 -21.68 9.49
CA LEU A 282 -7.25 -21.15 10.83
C LEU A 282 -5.78 -20.74 10.98
N SER A 283 -4.84 -21.51 10.44
CA SER A 283 -3.41 -21.14 10.41
C SER A 283 -3.17 -19.83 9.65
N GLU A 284 -3.83 -19.65 8.51
CA GLU A 284 -3.70 -18.44 7.70
C GLU A 284 -4.34 -17.23 8.38
N GLU A 285 -5.51 -17.39 9.00
CA GLU A 285 -6.17 -16.36 9.81
C GLU A 285 -5.27 -15.96 11.00
N LEU A 286 -4.74 -16.94 11.72
CA LEU A 286 -3.81 -16.71 12.83
C LEU A 286 -2.56 -15.95 12.36
N ARG A 287 -1.93 -16.37 11.25
CA ARG A 287 -0.76 -15.70 10.68
C ARG A 287 -1.06 -14.24 10.31
N LYS A 288 -2.25 -13.98 9.74
CA LYS A 288 -2.69 -12.60 9.40
C LYS A 288 -2.86 -11.75 10.66
N LEU A 289 -3.52 -12.27 11.68
CA LEU A 289 -3.75 -11.54 12.94
C LEU A 289 -2.44 -11.32 13.71
N GLN A 290 -1.55 -12.32 13.77
CA GLN A 290 -0.21 -12.20 14.35
C GLN A 290 0.62 -11.13 13.63
N HIS A 291 0.54 -11.06 12.30
CA HIS A 291 1.19 -9.99 11.55
C HIS A 291 0.62 -8.61 11.90
N GLN A 292 -0.70 -8.45 12.03
CA GLN A 292 -1.33 -7.20 12.46
C GLN A 292 -0.95 -6.75 13.89
N LEU A 293 -0.48 -7.67 14.73
CA LEU A 293 0.04 -7.37 16.07
C LEU A 293 1.56 -7.10 16.07
N SER A 294 2.24 -7.40 14.96
CA SER A 294 3.69 -7.26 14.86
C SER A 294 4.10 -5.80 14.64
N GLU A 295 5.34 -5.45 15.04
CA GLU A 295 5.92 -4.13 14.77
C GLU A 295 5.94 -3.80 13.27
N GLU A 296 6.03 -4.81 12.39
CA GLU A 296 6.07 -4.65 10.94
C GLU A 296 4.78 -4.08 10.34
N SER A 297 3.67 -4.20 11.08
CA SER A 297 2.37 -3.69 10.65
C SER A 297 2.14 -2.20 10.95
N LEU A 298 2.99 -1.55 11.76
CA LEU A 298 2.79 -0.14 12.09
C LEU A 298 2.84 0.69 10.81
N ALA A 299 1.89 1.61 10.65
CA ALA A 299 1.72 2.39 9.42
C ALA A 299 2.96 3.25 9.09
N SER A 300 3.78 3.57 10.10
CA SER A 300 5.01 4.36 9.92
C SER A 300 6.28 3.53 9.75
N MET A 301 6.20 2.18 9.71
CA MET A 301 7.39 1.32 9.49
C MET A 301 8.09 1.52 8.16
N PRO A 302 7.39 1.63 7.01
CA PRO A 302 8.05 1.87 5.74
C PRO A 302 8.89 3.16 5.78
N ASP A 303 8.29 4.24 6.29
CA ASP A 303 8.95 5.54 6.47
C ASP A 303 10.20 5.40 7.35
N TYR A 304 10.09 4.72 8.49
CA TYR A 304 11.22 4.49 9.40
C TYR A 304 12.37 3.72 8.73
N ARG A 305 12.07 2.63 8.00
CA ARG A 305 13.07 1.84 7.28
C ARG A 305 13.81 2.68 6.24
N SER A 306 13.09 3.48 5.46
CA SER A 306 13.70 4.38 4.47
C SER A 306 14.61 5.42 5.11
N HIS A 307 14.21 6.00 6.24
CA HIS A 307 15.06 6.96 6.97
C HIS A 307 16.32 6.29 7.53
N VAL A 308 16.21 5.11 8.14
CA VAL A 308 17.38 4.38 8.66
C VAL A 308 18.35 4.04 7.53
N LEU A 309 17.85 3.51 6.40
CA LEU A 309 18.69 3.16 5.26
C LEU A 309 19.41 4.39 4.67
N ALA A 310 18.73 5.54 4.59
CA ALA A 310 19.34 6.79 4.16
C ALA A 310 20.44 7.25 5.14
N LEU A 311 20.18 7.18 6.45
CA LEU A 311 21.17 7.52 7.47
C LEU A 311 22.39 6.58 7.44
N GLU A 312 22.18 5.29 7.17
CA GLU A 312 23.26 4.32 7.01
C GLU A 312 24.11 4.60 5.76
N LYS A 313 23.46 4.81 4.60
CA LYS A 313 24.15 5.15 3.34
C LYS A 313 24.95 6.46 3.44
N LEU A 314 24.43 7.46 4.16
CA LEU A 314 25.12 8.72 4.37
C LEU A 314 26.17 8.67 5.51
N GLY A 315 26.24 7.55 6.24
CA GLY A 315 27.24 7.31 7.28
C GLY A 315 26.94 8.01 8.62
N TYR A 316 25.68 8.27 8.94
CA TYR A 316 25.23 8.80 10.24
C TYR A 316 25.04 7.70 11.28
N VAL A 317 24.68 6.50 10.82
CA VAL A 317 24.40 5.32 11.64
C VAL A 317 25.16 4.15 11.02
N GLU A 318 25.81 3.35 11.85
CA GLU A 318 26.40 2.08 11.41
C GLU A 318 25.31 1.01 11.22
N PRO A 319 25.55 -0.06 10.43
CA PRO A 319 24.62 -1.18 10.34
C PRO A 319 24.31 -1.85 11.69
N SER A 320 25.18 -1.67 12.69
CA SER A 320 24.98 -2.09 14.08
C SER A 320 23.89 -1.27 14.82
N GLY A 321 23.48 -0.13 14.26
CA GLY A 321 22.59 0.85 14.86
C GLY A 321 23.29 1.95 15.67
N THR A 322 24.61 1.90 15.81
CA THR A 322 25.40 2.87 16.58
C THR A 322 25.57 4.19 15.82
N LEU A 323 25.54 5.33 16.52
CA LEU A 323 25.76 6.65 15.92
C LEU A 323 27.24 6.90 15.61
N THR A 324 27.52 7.37 14.41
CA THR A 324 28.85 7.86 14.02
C THR A 324 29.08 9.30 14.51
N LEU A 325 30.26 9.89 14.23
CA LEU A 325 30.49 11.32 14.48
C LEU A 325 29.45 12.19 13.74
N LYS A 326 29.13 11.89 12.47
CA LYS A 326 28.09 12.59 11.71
C LYS A 326 26.74 12.51 12.42
N GLY A 327 26.36 11.31 12.88
CA GLY A 327 25.14 11.10 13.68
C GLY A 327 25.06 11.97 14.93
N ARG A 328 26.17 12.10 15.67
CA ARG A 328 26.25 12.94 16.87
C ARG A 328 26.17 14.44 16.55
N VAL A 329 26.77 14.87 15.45
CA VAL A 329 26.70 16.27 14.99
C VAL A 329 25.27 16.60 14.57
N ALA A 330 24.64 15.78 13.72
CA ALA A 330 23.25 15.97 13.31
C ALA A 330 22.28 16.00 14.49
N ARG A 331 22.50 15.17 15.51
CA ARG A 331 21.68 15.16 16.73
C ARG A 331 21.65 16.50 17.46
N SER A 332 22.72 17.31 17.35
CA SER A 332 22.78 18.63 17.99
C SER A 332 22.01 19.71 17.25
N LEU A 333 21.51 19.42 16.05
CA LEU A 333 20.78 20.36 15.20
C LEU A 333 19.27 20.14 15.37
N SER A 334 18.52 21.24 15.41
CA SER A 334 17.07 21.23 15.58
C SER A 334 16.30 20.97 14.28
N SER A 335 16.88 21.36 13.13
CA SER A 335 16.26 21.25 11.80
C SER A 335 17.31 21.07 10.71
N HIS A 336 16.91 20.51 9.57
CA HIS A 336 17.76 20.25 8.39
C HIS A 336 19.11 19.60 8.73
N GLU A 337 19.09 18.71 9.72
CA GLU A 337 20.24 18.15 10.43
C GLU A 337 21.23 17.43 9.50
N VAL A 338 20.72 16.71 8.50
CA VAL A 338 21.54 16.01 7.50
C VAL A 338 22.24 17.02 6.58
N MET A 339 21.48 17.98 6.03
CA MET A 339 22.04 18.97 5.10
C MET A 339 23.09 19.86 5.76
N LEU A 340 22.79 20.39 6.95
CA LEU A 340 23.71 21.21 7.72
C LEU A 340 24.96 20.45 8.13
N THR A 341 24.83 19.17 8.53
CA THR A 341 25.98 18.35 8.89
C THR A 341 26.87 18.08 7.66
N GLU A 342 26.31 17.76 6.49
CA GLU A 342 27.09 17.60 5.27
C GLU A 342 27.82 18.89 4.88
N LEU A 343 27.17 20.05 5.00
CA LEU A 343 27.80 21.35 4.72
C LEU A 343 28.92 21.69 5.69
N LEU A 344 28.76 21.41 6.99
CA LEU A 344 29.78 21.66 8.01
C LEU A 344 31.07 20.84 7.78
N LEU A 345 30.96 19.75 7.02
CA LEU A 345 32.10 18.92 6.63
C LEU A 345 32.73 19.36 5.28
N GLN A 346 32.12 20.31 4.57
CA GLN A 346 32.69 20.89 3.35
C GLN A 346 33.67 22.02 3.67
N GLU A 347 34.78 22.06 2.93
CA GLU A 347 35.75 23.15 3.02
C GLU A 347 35.22 24.47 2.44
N SER A 348 34.16 24.43 1.62
CA SER A 348 33.60 25.62 0.96
C SER A 348 33.04 26.67 1.94
N LEU A 349 32.70 26.30 3.17
CA LEU A 349 32.26 27.26 4.20
C LEU A 349 33.44 28.03 4.82
N LEU A 350 34.65 27.48 4.75
CA LEU A 350 35.85 28.13 5.28
C LEU A 350 36.30 29.31 4.42
N THR A 351 35.98 29.30 3.13
CA THR A 351 36.33 30.41 2.21
C THR A 351 35.40 31.62 2.32
N LEU A 352 34.19 31.43 2.86
CA LEU A 352 33.20 32.50 3.00
C LEU A 352 33.46 33.37 4.23
N GLY A 353 33.14 34.66 4.14
CA GLY A 353 33.06 35.57 5.28
C GLY A 353 31.79 35.35 6.11
N ALA A 354 31.78 35.86 7.35
CA ALA A 354 30.64 35.71 8.27
C ALA A 354 29.31 36.26 7.70
N ALA A 355 29.36 37.39 6.97
CA ALA A 355 28.19 37.96 6.32
C ALA A 355 27.65 37.08 5.17
N GLU A 356 28.54 36.40 4.45
CA GLU A 356 28.19 35.48 3.36
C GLU A 356 27.59 34.20 3.91
N VAL A 357 28.13 33.68 5.02
CA VAL A 357 27.53 32.54 5.73
C VAL A 357 26.11 32.87 6.20
N ALA A 358 25.89 34.05 6.79
CA ALA A 358 24.56 34.50 7.18
C ALA A 358 23.61 34.57 5.97
N GLY A 359 24.05 35.16 4.86
CA GLY A 359 23.28 35.20 3.60
C GLY A 359 22.92 33.79 3.11
N LEU A 360 23.89 32.88 3.05
CA LEU A 360 23.70 31.53 2.55
C LEU A 360 22.72 30.75 3.43
N PHE A 361 22.87 30.83 4.75
CA PHE A 361 22.09 30.03 5.70
C PHE A 361 20.66 30.53 5.88
N SER A 362 20.34 31.72 5.37
CA SER A 362 18.95 32.20 5.31
C SER A 362 18.02 31.23 4.57
N CYS A 363 18.55 30.43 3.64
CA CYS A 363 17.76 29.45 2.88
C CYS A 363 17.17 28.30 3.71
N PHE A 364 17.71 28.03 4.90
CA PHE A 364 17.19 27.01 5.83
C PHE A 364 15.96 27.48 6.61
N VAL A 365 15.78 28.79 6.77
CA VAL A 365 14.73 29.37 7.63
C VAL A 365 13.68 30.13 6.84
N TYR A 366 13.97 30.47 5.59
CA TYR A 366 13.05 31.14 4.69
C TYR A 366 12.13 30.13 3.99
N GLU A 367 10.90 30.00 4.48
CA GLU A 367 9.93 28.99 4.04
C GLU A 367 9.09 29.40 2.81
N HIS A 368 9.22 30.64 2.33
CA HIS A 368 8.39 31.11 1.21
C HIS A 368 9.04 30.77 -0.13
N ARG A 369 8.21 30.29 -1.07
CA ARG A 369 8.64 30.09 -2.46
C ARG A 369 8.80 31.46 -3.13
N CYS A 370 9.99 31.71 -3.68
CA CYS A 370 10.28 32.93 -4.40
C CYS A 370 9.66 32.86 -5.81
N LYS A 371 8.90 33.88 -6.21
CA LYS A 371 8.38 34.00 -7.58
C LYS A 371 9.34 34.78 -8.49
N ASP A 372 10.23 35.57 -7.88
CA ASP A 372 11.13 36.48 -8.56
C ASP A 372 12.51 35.86 -8.78
N GLU A 373 13.30 36.50 -9.63
CA GLU A 373 14.67 36.08 -9.91
C GLU A 373 15.53 36.25 -8.65
N VAL A 374 16.09 35.16 -8.15
CA VAL A 374 16.91 35.16 -6.94
C VAL A 374 18.24 35.86 -7.23
N VAL A 375 18.47 37.00 -6.58
CA VAL A 375 19.74 37.70 -6.64
C VAL A 375 20.72 37.05 -5.66
N ILE A 376 21.85 36.56 -6.17
CA ILE A 376 22.94 35.97 -5.36
C ILE A 376 24.21 36.80 -5.55
N PRO A 377 24.82 37.32 -4.47
CA PRO A 377 26.11 38.01 -4.54
C PRO A 377 27.18 37.17 -5.26
N LEU A 378 27.98 37.81 -6.12
CA LEU A 378 28.98 37.11 -6.96
C LEU A 378 29.96 36.27 -6.13
N SER A 379 30.36 36.75 -4.97
CA SER A 379 31.29 36.04 -4.07
C SER A 379 30.72 34.73 -3.52
N MET A 380 29.39 34.58 -3.52
CA MET A 380 28.68 33.43 -2.97
C MET A 380 28.24 32.41 -4.02
N LYS A 381 28.31 32.75 -5.31
CA LYS A 381 27.83 31.88 -6.40
C LYS A 381 28.44 30.47 -6.33
N ALA A 382 29.76 30.38 -6.16
CA ALA A 382 30.44 29.10 -6.04
C ALA A 382 29.96 28.30 -4.82
N ALA A 383 29.72 28.94 -3.68
CA ALA A 383 29.23 28.26 -2.49
C ALA A 383 27.78 27.76 -2.66
N VAL A 384 26.92 28.53 -3.34
CA VAL A 384 25.55 28.12 -3.65
C VAL A 384 25.52 26.93 -4.61
N GLU A 385 26.40 26.90 -5.63
CA GLU A 385 26.52 25.72 -6.51
C GLU A 385 26.88 24.46 -5.72
N LYS A 386 27.82 24.57 -4.77
CA LYS A 386 28.27 23.43 -3.95
C LYS A 386 27.18 23.02 -2.96
N PHE A 387 26.44 23.98 -2.41
CA PHE A 387 25.25 23.72 -1.62
C PHE A 387 24.24 22.88 -2.40
N VAL A 388 23.90 23.30 -3.62
CA VAL A 388 22.93 22.59 -4.48
C VAL A 388 23.45 21.20 -4.83
N GLU A 389 24.76 21.06 -5.10
CA GLU A 389 25.39 19.76 -5.36
C GLU A 389 25.23 18.79 -4.17
N VAL A 390 25.47 19.27 -2.94
CA VAL A 390 25.29 18.48 -1.72
C VAL A 390 23.83 18.11 -1.51
N ALA A 391 22.91 19.07 -1.68
CA ALA A 391 21.47 18.82 -1.57
C ALA A 391 21.00 17.77 -2.60
N CYS A 392 21.47 17.87 -3.85
CA CYS A 392 21.21 16.87 -4.89
C CYS A 392 21.71 15.49 -4.47
N LYS A 393 22.94 15.37 -3.96
CA LYS A 393 23.50 14.08 -3.49
C LYS A 393 22.63 13.46 -2.40
N ILE A 394 22.21 14.25 -1.40
CA ILE A 394 21.32 13.77 -0.33
C ILE A 394 19.98 13.31 -0.90
N GLY A 395 19.37 14.10 -1.79
CA GLY A 395 18.10 13.73 -2.44
C GLY A 395 18.20 12.44 -3.26
N HIS A 396 19.33 12.18 -3.93
CA HIS A 396 19.56 10.92 -4.65
C HIS A 396 19.65 9.75 -3.68
N VAL A 397 20.39 9.90 -2.58
CA VAL A 397 20.48 8.85 -1.55
C VAL A 397 19.12 8.58 -0.92
N GLN A 398 18.30 9.61 -0.66
CA GLN A 398 16.92 9.43 -0.18
C GLN A 398 16.10 8.62 -1.18
N ARG A 399 16.13 8.97 -2.47
CA ARG A 399 15.39 8.24 -3.49
C ARG A 399 15.81 6.77 -3.59
N GLU A 400 17.12 6.51 -3.56
CA GLU A 400 17.65 5.14 -3.53
C GLU A 400 17.37 4.40 -2.21
N SER A 401 16.86 5.10 -1.19
CA SER A 401 16.50 4.54 0.11
C SER A 401 15.01 4.26 0.27
N GLY A 402 14.21 4.46 -0.78
CA GLY A 402 12.78 4.14 -0.81
C GLY A 402 11.85 5.33 -0.54
N PHE A 403 12.36 6.56 -0.53
CA PHE A 403 11.50 7.75 -0.50
C PHE A 403 10.79 7.93 -1.86
N ASP A 404 9.52 8.29 -1.83
CA ASP A 404 8.68 8.44 -3.03
C ASP A 404 8.98 9.74 -3.80
N GLU A 405 9.45 10.77 -3.09
CA GLU A 405 9.74 12.09 -3.65
C GLU A 405 10.97 12.07 -4.59
N PRO A 406 10.94 12.85 -5.70
CA PRO A 406 12.11 13.01 -6.56
C PRO A 406 13.22 13.76 -5.84
N ALA A 407 14.48 13.47 -6.20
CA ALA A 407 15.66 14.09 -5.59
C ALA A 407 15.65 15.63 -5.64
N GLN A 408 15.10 16.21 -6.72
CA GLN A 408 14.95 17.66 -6.87
C GLN A 408 14.07 18.28 -5.77
N GLN A 409 13.07 17.56 -5.28
CA GLN A 409 12.18 18.06 -4.23
C GLN A 409 12.93 18.30 -2.91
N PHE A 410 14.04 17.60 -2.65
CA PHE A 410 14.91 17.89 -1.51
C PHE A 410 15.58 19.26 -1.65
N VAL A 411 16.04 19.60 -2.86
CA VAL A 411 16.67 20.91 -3.15
C VAL A 411 15.65 22.05 -3.03
N GLU A 412 14.42 21.82 -3.49
CA GLU A 412 13.33 22.81 -3.44
C GLU A 412 12.90 23.22 -2.01
N GLN A 413 13.36 22.49 -0.98
CA GLN A 413 13.14 22.87 0.42
C GLN A 413 13.93 24.12 0.81
N PHE A 414 15.02 24.44 0.09
CA PHE A 414 15.92 25.54 0.43
C PHE A 414 15.68 26.73 -0.50
N SER A 415 15.15 27.83 0.05
CA SER A 415 14.78 29.01 -0.73
C SER A 415 15.80 30.14 -0.52
N PHE A 416 16.52 30.50 -1.58
CA PHE A 416 17.55 31.55 -1.53
C PHE A 416 17.00 32.98 -1.64
N GLY A 417 15.67 33.18 -1.57
CA GLY A 417 15.02 34.46 -1.86
C GLY A 417 15.47 35.64 -0.97
N LEU A 418 15.87 35.38 0.27
CA LEU A 418 16.40 36.42 1.19
C LEU A 418 17.92 36.42 1.33
N CYS A 419 18.64 35.65 0.51
CA CYS A 419 20.10 35.55 0.58
C CYS A 419 20.78 36.92 0.44
N ASN A 420 20.41 37.70 -0.59
CA ASN A 420 20.97 39.04 -0.83
C ASN A 420 20.64 40.03 0.31
N VAL A 421 19.38 40.00 0.78
CA VAL A 421 18.87 40.87 1.85
C VAL A 421 19.66 40.64 3.14
N VAL A 422 19.81 39.38 3.55
CA VAL A 422 20.51 39.00 4.78
C VAL A 422 22.01 39.26 4.67
N TYR A 423 22.61 39.02 3.50
CA TYR A 423 24.01 39.37 3.24
C TYR A 423 24.28 40.86 3.46
N HIS A 424 23.47 41.74 2.86
CA HIS A 424 23.63 43.19 3.03
C HIS A 424 23.29 43.67 4.44
N TRP A 425 22.33 43.03 5.10
CA TRP A 425 22.05 43.25 6.52
C TRP A 425 23.27 42.93 7.39
N ALA A 426 23.90 41.77 7.19
CA ALA A 426 25.09 41.39 7.95
C ALA A 426 26.29 42.33 7.69
N ARG A 427 26.31 43.03 6.54
CA ARG A 427 27.32 44.05 6.21
C ARG A 427 27.02 45.45 6.77
N GLY A 428 25.96 45.62 7.53
CA GLY A 428 25.63 46.88 8.21
C GLY A 428 24.69 47.81 7.43
N MET A 429 24.07 47.36 6.33
CA MET A 429 23.10 48.17 5.59
C MET A 429 21.85 48.45 6.43
N HIS A 430 21.33 49.68 6.40
CA HIS A 430 20.12 50.05 7.16
C HIS A 430 18.88 49.25 6.73
N PHE A 431 17.95 49.05 7.67
CA PHE A 431 16.74 48.23 7.44
C PHE A 431 15.91 48.77 6.26
N ALA A 432 15.77 50.10 6.17
CA ALA A 432 15.05 50.76 5.08
C ALA A 432 15.61 50.41 3.68
N HIS A 433 16.93 50.31 3.52
CA HIS A 433 17.54 49.98 2.23
C HIS A 433 17.45 48.49 1.89
N ILE A 434 17.54 47.59 2.88
CA ILE A 434 17.41 46.15 2.58
C ILE A 434 15.97 45.78 2.20
N MET A 435 14.97 46.55 2.64
CA MET A 435 13.58 46.40 2.22
C MET A 435 13.40 46.72 0.73
N GLU A 436 14.20 47.63 0.17
CA GLU A 436 14.14 47.98 -1.26
C GLU A 436 14.73 46.86 -2.15
N LEU A 437 15.44 45.89 -1.57
CA LEU A 437 16.06 44.77 -2.31
C LEU A 437 15.09 43.61 -2.57
N THR A 438 13.87 43.63 -2.02
CA THR A 438 12.90 42.53 -2.14
C THR A 438 11.46 43.01 -1.97
N GLU A 439 10.50 42.34 -2.61
CA GLU A 439 9.07 42.60 -2.43
C GLU A 439 8.47 41.88 -1.20
N VAL A 440 9.30 41.13 -0.46
CA VAL A 440 8.87 40.38 0.73
C VAL A 440 8.51 41.34 1.86
N GLN A 441 7.38 41.07 2.52
CA GLN A 441 6.92 41.85 3.67
C GLN A 441 7.97 41.91 4.79
N GLU A 442 8.09 43.07 5.43
CA GLU A 442 9.11 43.40 6.42
C GLU A 442 9.11 42.44 7.60
N GLY A 443 7.91 42.06 8.07
CA GLY A 443 7.75 41.11 9.17
C GLY A 443 8.31 39.71 8.87
N ILE A 444 8.30 39.30 7.59
CA ILE A 444 8.91 38.03 7.16
C ILE A 444 10.43 38.14 7.20
N ILE A 445 10.99 39.28 6.78
CA ILE A 445 12.44 39.55 6.85
C ILE A 445 12.92 39.51 8.31
N VAL A 446 12.23 40.21 9.22
CA VAL A 446 12.56 40.21 10.66
C VAL A 446 12.52 38.80 11.23
N ARG A 447 11.44 38.03 10.96
CA ARG A 447 11.30 36.65 11.43
C ARG A 447 12.39 35.74 10.87
N CYS A 448 12.76 35.91 9.59
CA CYS A 448 13.83 35.16 8.95
C CYS A 448 15.17 35.40 9.67
N ILE A 449 15.51 36.66 9.97
CA ILE A 449 16.77 36.99 10.65
C ILE A 449 16.79 36.48 12.09
N GLN A 450 15.66 36.56 12.81
CA GLN A 450 15.55 36.02 14.18
C GLN A 450 15.73 34.50 14.21
N ARG A 451 15.05 33.77 13.32
CA ARG A 451 15.20 32.31 13.18
C ARG A 451 16.62 31.92 12.73
N LEU A 452 17.23 32.73 11.86
CA LEU A 452 18.61 32.52 11.45
C LEU A 452 19.59 32.66 12.63
N ASP A 453 19.38 33.61 13.55
CA ASP A 453 20.20 33.73 14.76
C ASP A 453 20.10 32.48 15.65
N GLU A 454 18.92 31.87 15.77
CA GLU A 454 18.73 30.58 16.45
C GLU A 454 19.48 29.45 15.75
N LEU A 455 19.29 29.32 14.43
CA LEU A 455 19.98 28.33 13.62
C LEU A 455 21.51 28.45 13.73
N LEU A 456 22.07 29.66 13.66
CA LEU A 456 23.51 29.89 13.75
C LEU A 456 24.07 29.47 15.12
N LYS A 457 23.29 29.56 16.20
CA LYS A 457 23.70 29.04 17.53
C LYS A 457 23.74 27.52 17.56
N ASP A 458 22.76 26.86 16.94
CA ASP A 458 22.74 25.39 16.81
C ASP A 458 23.94 24.92 15.99
N VAL A 459 24.18 25.55 14.83
CA VAL A 459 25.32 25.25 13.95
C VAL A 459 26.66 25.54 14.64
N LYS A 460 26.76 26.60 15.45
CA LYS A 460 27.96 26.87 16.27
C LYS A 460 28.26 25.71 17.23
N THR A 461 27.22 25.16 17.85
CA THR A 461 27.35 24.00 18.76
C THR A 461 27.79 22.76 17.98
N ALA A 462 27.18 22.50 16.84
CA ALA A 462 27.53 21.42 15.93
C ALA A 462 29.00 21.51 15.44
N ALA A 463 29.45 22.69 15.02
CA ALA A 463 30.84 22.94 14.60
C ALA A 463 31.86 22.66 15.73
N GLY A 464 31.46 22.92 16.98
CA GLY A 464 32.24 22.54 18.16
C GLY A 464 32.40 21.03 18.32
N ILE A 465 31.36 20.24 18.02
CA ILE A 465 31.40 18.76 18.07
C ILE A 465 32.24 18.20 16.91
N VAL A 466 32.16 18.81 15.73
CA VAL A 466 33.02 18.47 14.57
C VAL A 466 34.50 18.70 14.91
N GLY A 467 34.81 19.63 15.81
CA GLY A 467 36.17 19.98 16.19
C GLY A 467 36.80 21.04 15.29
N ASN A 468 35.98 21.85 14.60
CA ASN A 468 36.46 22.95 13.75
C ASN A 468 36.26 24.31 14.47
N PRO A 469 37.31 24.85 15.14
CA PRO A 469 37.18 26.10 15.89
C PRO A 469 36.95 27.31 14.98
N GLU A 470 37.49 27.30 13.76
CA GLU A 470 37.33 28.39 12.81
C GLU A 470 35.87 28.54 12.36
N LEU A 471 35.21 27.43 12.01
CA LEU A 471 33.77 27.44 11.70
C LEU A 471 32.97 27.90 12.91
N ARG A 472 33.30 27.43 14.11
CA ARG A 472 32.61 27.84 15.34
C ARG A 472 32.68 29.36 15.54
N THR A 473 33.86 29.96 15.42
CA THR A 473 34.04 31.42 15.53
C THR A 473 33.31 32.15 14.41
N LYS A 474 33.32 31.61 13.19
CA LYS A 474 32.61 32.20 12.04
C LYS A 474 31.09 32.22 12.23
N MET A 475 30.49 31.15 12.77
CA MET A 475 29.06 31.11 13.08
C MET A 475 28.68 32.08 14.20
N GLU A 476 29.54 32.22 15.21
CA GLU A 476 29.39 33.20 16.29
C GLU A 476 29.45 34.64 15.75
N GLU A 477 30.39 34.92 14.86
CA GLU A 477 30.49 36.22 14.22
C GLU A 477 29.29 36.52 13.32
N ALA A 478 28.83 35.55 12.53
CA ALA A 478 27.65 35.70 11.68
C ALA A 478 26.40 36.05 12.51
N SER A 479 26.19 35.36 13.64
CA SER A 479 25.09 35.65 14.59
C SER A 479 25.21 37.07 15.17
N ARG A 480 26.42 37.51 15.52
CA ARG A 480 26.67 38.86 16.02
C ARG A 480 26.38 39.94 14.97
N LEU A 481 26.74 39.72 13.70
CA LEU A 481 26.54 40.69 12.62
C LEU A 481 25.06 40.95 12.31
N ILE A 482 24.22 39.93 12.42
CA ILE A 482 22.79 40.07 12.14
C ILE A 482 21.98 40.57 13.34
N ARG A 483 22.52 40.46 14.56
CA ARG A 483 21.86 40.89 15.80
C ARG A 483 22.03 42.38 16.06
N ARG A 484 21.20 43.20 15.41
CA ARG A 484 21.18 44.66 15.63
C ARG A 484 19.82 45.30 15.35
N ASP A 485 19.67 46.53 15.83
CA ASP A 485 18.59 47.47 15.53
C ASP A 485 17.16 46.88 15.67
N ILE A 486 16.27 47.28 14.76
CA ILE A 486 14.82 47.00 14.77
C ILE A 486 14.48 45.52 14.82
N VAL A 487 15.35 44.64 14.30
CA VAL A 487 15.11 43.20 14.24
C VAL A 487 15.10 42.56 15.63
N PHE A 488 15.83 43.14 16.59
CA PHE A 488 15.94 42.64 17.97
C PHE A 488 15.40 43.63 19.00
N ALA A 489 14.54 44.56 18.58
CA ALA A 489 13.82 45.42 19.50
C ALA A 489 12.94 44.58 20.45
N ALA A 490 12.90 44.95 21.73
CA ALA A 490 12.12 44.24 22.72
C ALA A 490 10.62 44.30 22.40
N SER A 491 9.92 43.18 22.63
CA SER A 491 8.47 43.14 22.54
C SER A 491 7.84 44.08 23.56
N LEU A 492 6.84 44.86 23.13
CA LEU A 492 6.06 45.75 24.00
C LEU A 492 5.26 44.99 25.08
N TYR A 493 5.08 43.66 24.93
CA TYR A 493 4.42 42.81 25.94
C TYR A 493 5.33 42.40 27.10
N LEU A 494 6.66 42.57 26.95
CA LEU A 494 7.67 42.18 27.94
C LEU A 494 8.38 43.39 28.57
N GLN A 495 7.94 44.61 28.23
CA GLN A 495 8.30 45.87 28.89
C GLN A 495 7.28 46.16 29.99
#